data_AF-A0A920SQJ3-F1
#
_entry.id   AF-A0A920SQJ3-F1
#
_cell.length_a   1.000
_cell.length_b   1.000
_cell.length_c   1.000
_cell.angle_alpha   90.00
_cell.angle_beta   90.00
_cell.angle_gamma   90.00
#
_symmetry.space_group_name_H-M   'P 1'
#
loop_
_entity.id
_entity.type
_entity.pdbx_description
1 polymer ?
#
loop_
_entity_poly.entity_id
_entity_poly.type
_entity_poly.pdbx_seq_one_letter_code
_entity_poly.pdbx_strand_id
1 'polypeptide(L)'
;MVAAFTGLPFWVPIQRDERTRRAPMSSFANGDLRPYPPTLADPRGVETVVSKVPTWKWMERVSRKICTEVGSTAATCKAPRTGREVKEWGYYGPFPRR
;
A
#
# COMPACT_ATOMS: atom_id res chain seq x y z
N MET A 1 7.62 -10.15 -7.62
CA MET A 1 9.07 -9.89 -7.59
C MET A 1 9.58 -9.55 -6.19
N VAL A 2 8.99 -8.59 -5.44
CA VAL A 2 9.49 -8.22 -4.09
C VAL A 2 9.56 -9.39 -3.10
N ALA A 3 8.49 -10.17 -2.93
CA ALA A 3 8.47 -11.31 -2.00
C ALA A 3 9.52 -12.39 -2.31
N ALA A 4 9.77 -12.66 -3.59
CA ALA A 4 10.80 -13.61 -4.02
C ALA A 4 12.23 -13.09 -3.74
N PHE A 5 12.44 -11.78 -3.87
CA PHE A 5 13.73 -11.15 -3.58
C PHE A 5 14.02 -11.08 -2.07
N THR A 6 13.01 -10.81 -1.24
CA THR A 6 13.17 -10.66 0.22
C THR A 6 13.03 -11.97 1.01
N GLY A 7 12.68 -13.08 0.34
CA GLY A 7 12.38 -14.35 1.00
C GLY A 7 11.12 -14.31 1.87
N LEU A 8 10.32 -13.25 1.78
CA LEU A 8 9.08 -13.12 2.54
C LEU A 8 7.97 -13.94 1.89
N PRO A 9 7.08 -14.57 2.69
CA PRO A 9 5.94 -15.28 2.14
C PRO A 9 5.05 -14.32 1.34
N PHE A 10 4.75 -14.69 0.09
CA PHE A 10 3.81 -13.94 -0.73
C PHE A 10 2.38 -14.24 -0.28
N TRP A 11 1.71 -13.22 0.28
CA TRP A 11 0.30 -13.29 0.64
C TRP A 11 -0.56 -12.64 -0.45
N VAL A 12 -1.66 -13.31 -0.83
CA VAL A 12 -2.55 -12.96 -1.96
C VAL A 12 -3.74 -12.01 -1.64
N PRO A 13 -4.05 -11.57 -0.41
CA PRO A 13 -5.14 -10.60 -0.23
C PRO A 13 -4.73 -9.27 -0.85
N ILE A 14 -5.49 -8.85 -1.85
CA ILE A 14 -5.33 -7.56 -2.49
C ILE A 14 -6.19 -6.52 -1.76
N GLN A 15 -5.70 -5.30 -1.72
CA GLN A 15 -6.52 -4.15 -1.36
C GLN A 15 -7.52 -3.92 -2.50
N ARG A 16 -8.82 -4.07 -2.25
CA ARG A 16 -9.83 -3.71 -3.28
C ARG A 16 -9.96 -2.19 -3.28
N ASP A 17 -9.76 -1.60 -4.45
CA ASP A 17 -10.12 -0.21 -4.73
C ASP A 17 -11.44 -0.26 -5.52
N GLU A 18 -12.43 0.54 -5.15
CA GLU A 18 -13.61 0.72 -5.99
C GLU A 18 -13.19 1.40 -7.32
N ARG A 19 -14.12 1.52 -8.28
CA ARG A 19 -13.84 1.90 -9.70
C ARG A 19 -13.00 3.17 -9.88
N THR A 20 -12.87 3.99 -8.85
CA THR A 20 -12.06 5.18 -8.74
C THR A 20 -10.77 4.90 -7.94
N ARG A 21 -9.66 4.64 -8.64
CA ARG A 21 -8.31 4.33 -8.12
C ARG A 21 -7.72 5.32 -7.08
N ARG A 22 -8.32 5.48 -5.89
CA ARG A 22 -7.89 6.43 -4.85
C ARG A 22 -7.77 5.71 -3.51
N ALA A 23 -6.75 6.09 -2.73
CA ALA A 23 -6.45 5.48 -1.46
C ALA A 23 -7.61 5.47 -0.42
N PRO A 24 -8.45 6.52 -0.29
CA PRO A 24 -9.55 6.51 0.69
C PRO A 24 -10.71 5.57 0.31
N MET A 25 -10.76 5.03 -0.91
CA MET A 25 -11.82 4.09 -1.34
C MET A 25 -11.35 2.63 -1.29
N SER A 26 -10.29 2.39 -0.54
CA SER A 26 -9.75 1.06 -0.36
C SER A 26 -10.42 0.30 0.78
N SER A 27 -10.48 -1.02 0.66
CA SER A 27 -11.00 -1.88 1.73
C SER A 27 -10.29 -1.66 3.07
N PHE A 28 -8.99 -1.33 3.05
CA PHE A 28 -8.22 -0.98 4.25
C PHE A 28 -8.50 0.43 4.78
N ALA A 29 -8.87 1.38 3.93
CA ALA A 29 -9.33 2.70 4.37
C ALA A 29 -10.73 2.63 4.98
N ASN A 30 -11.61 1.76 4.46
CA ASN A 30 -12.93 1.51 5.04
C ASN A 30 -12.85 0.89 6.44
N GLY A 31 -11.81 0.11 6.71
CA GLY A 31 -11.51 -0.42 8.05
C GLY A 31 -10.81 0.54 9.00
N ASP A 32 -10.74 1.83 8.65
CA ASP A 32 -10.04 2.90 9.38
C ASP A 32 -8.60 2.52 9.81
N LEU A 33 -7.96 1.67 9.00
CA LEU A 33 -6.63 1.18 9.35
C LEU A 33 -5.60 2.29 9.15
N ARG A 34 -4.50 2.20 9.89
CA ARG A 34 -3.45 3.23 9.85
C ARG A 34 -2.87 3.42 8.43
N PRO A 35 -2.84 4.65 7.89
CA PRO A 35 -2.32 4.90 6.53
C PRO A 35 -0.78 5.00 6.46
N TYR A 36 -0.08 5.08 7.61
CA TYR A 36 1.36 5.27 7.72
C TYR A 36 2.07 4.16 8.51
N PRO A 37 3.37 3.91 8.24
CA PRO A 37 4.24 4.60 7.27
C PRO A 37 4.18 3.98 5.86
N PRO A 38 3.82 4.71 4.79
CA PRO A 38 4.11 4.25 3.44
C PRO A 38 5.58 4.50 3.09
N THR A 39 6.14 3.60 2.30
CA THR A 39 7.47 3.75 1.71
C THR A 39 7.36 3.80 0.19
N LEU A 40 8.22 4.60 -0.44
CA LEU A 40 8.38 4.63 -1.89
C LEU A 40 9.85 4.43 -2.23
N ALA A 41 10.11 3.61 -3.24
CA ALA A 41 11.44 3.34 -3.76
C ALA A 41 11.45 3.54 -5.28
N ASP A 42 12.39 4.36 -5.75
CA ASP A 42 12.68 4.57 -7.16
C ASP A 42 13.89 3.70 -7.57
N PRO A 43 13.90 3.08 -8.77
CA PRO A 43 15.01 2.24 -9.24
C PRO A 43 16.36 2.96 -9.34
N ARG A 44 16.42 4.30 -9.31
CA ARG A 44 17.67 5.07 -9.27
C ARG A 44 18.26 5.17 -7.85
N GLY A 45 17.65 4.52 -6.87
CA GLY A 45 18.13 4.49 -5.48
C GLY A 45 17.55 5.58 -4.58
N VAL A 46 16.48 6.27 -5.00
CA VAL A 46 15.77 7.24 -4.15
C VAL A 46 14.74 6.50 -3.31
N GLU A 47 14.91 6.53 -1.99
CA GLU A 47 13.98 5.94 -1.04
C GLU A 47 13.36 7.01 -0.15
N THR A 48 12.06 6.87 0.13
CA THR A 48 11.33 7.79 1.00
C THR A 48 10.42 7.03 1.95
N VAL A 49 10.38 7.48 3.20
CA VAL A 49 9.47 6.95 4.22
C VAL A 49 8.66 8.12 4.77
N VAL A 50 7.33 8.04 4.63
CA VAL A 50 6.45 9.06 5.22
C VAL A 50 6.07 8.62 6.62
N SER A 51 6.71 9.22 7.63
CA SER A 51 6.60 8.78 9.02
C SER A 51 5.18 8.90 9.59
N LYS A 52 4.44 9.97 9.24
CA LYS A 52 3.09 10.22 9.72
C LYS A 52 2.26 10.95 8.68
N VAL A 53 1.00 10.55 8.56
CA VAL A 53 -0.02 11.28 7.80
C VAL A 53 -1.34 11.25 8.56
N PRO A 54 -2.12 12.34 8.54
CA PRO A 54 -3.34 12.43 9.33
C PRO A 54 -4.51 11.63 8.73
N THR A 55 -4.55 11.46 7.40
CA THR A 55 -5.64 10.71 6.72
C THR A 55 -5.14 9.96 5.50
N TRP A 56 -5.92 8.99 5.01
CA TRP A 56 -5.68 8.29 3.74
C TRP A 56 -5.59 9.25 2.54
N LYS A 57 -6.36 10.34 2.56
CA LYS A 57 -6.30 11.39 1.53
C LYS A 57 -4.95 12.12 1.53
N TRP A 58 -4.42 12.42 2.72
CA TRP A 58 -3.09 13.02 2.85
C TRP A 58 -1.99 12.06 2.45
N MET A 59 -2.11 10.79 2.83
CA MET A 59 -1.19 9.73 2.40
C MET A 59 -1.09 9.66 0.88
N GLU A 60 -2.23 9.59 0.19
CA GLU A 60 -2.24 9.55 -1.28
C GLU A 60 -1.64 10.80 -1.90
N ARG A 61 -1.98 11.98 -1.38
CA ARG A 61 -1.47 13.26 -1.88
C ARG A 61 0.05 13.33 -1.77
N VAL A 62 0.62 12.97 -0.62
CA VAL A 62 2.07 13.00 -0.38
C VAL A 62 2.76 11.97 -1.26
N SER A 63 2.26 10.73 -1.29
CA SER A 63 2.84 9.67 -2.13
C SER A 63 2.82 10.02 -3.62
N ARG A 64 1.73 10.62 -4.13
CA ARG A 64 1.67 11.08 -5.53
C ARG A 64 2.67 12.19 -5.81
N LYS A 65 2.86 13.14 -4.88
CA LYS A 65 3.84 14.22 -5.03
C LYS A 65 5.26 13.67 -5.11
N ILE A 66 5.63 12.78 -4.18
CA ILE A 66 6.95 12.13 -4.20
C ILE A 66 7.16 11.34 -5.50
N CYS A 67 6.15 10.59 -5.94
CA CYS A 67 6.21 9.83 -7.20
C CYS A 67 6.41 10.74 -8.42
N THR A 68 5.77 11.90 -8.46
CA THR A 68 5.99 12.88 -9.54
C THR A 68 7.43 13.38 -9.58
N GLU A 69 8.04 13.68 -8.42
CA GLU A 69 9.43 14.16 -8.36
C GLU A 69 10.45 13.12 -8.85
N VAL A 70 10.22 11.84 -8.60
CA VAL A 70 11.13 10.77 -9.03
C VAL A 70 10.91 10.32 -10.49
N GLY A 71 10.07 11.01 -11.26
CA GLY A 71 9.83 10.71 -12.68
C GLY A 71 8.59 9.88 -12.94
N SER A 72 7.58 9.97 -12.07
CA SER A 72 6.24 9.42 -12.26
C SER A 72 6.14 7.88 -12.24
N THR A 73 7.17 7.18 -11.77
CA THR A 73 7.16 5.73 -11.53
C THR A 73 7.97 5.41 -10.29
N ALA A 74 7.31 4.91 -9.26
CA ALA A 74 7.94 4.45 -8.03
C ALA A 74 7.24 3.20 -7.51
N ALA A 75 8.02 2.25 -6.98
CA ALA A 75 7.47 1.16 -6.19
C ALA A 75 6.95 1.73 -4.87
N THR A 76 5.79 1.26 -4.40
CA THR A 76 5.25 1.70 -3.11
C THR A 76 4.93 0.51 -2.23
N CYS A 77 5.25 0.60 -0.95
CA CYS A 77 4.75 -0.32 0.06
C CYS A 77 3.90 0.47 1.06
N LYS A 78 2.70 -0.04 1.35
CA LYS A 78 1.81 0.56 2.35
C LYS A 78 2.28 0.17 3.75
N ALA A 79 1.72 0.87 4.74
CA ALA A 79 1.98 0.58 6.16
C ALA A 79 1.86 -0.93 6.45
N PRO A 80 2.79 -1.51 7.21
CA PRO A 80 2.74 -2.91 7.61
C PRO A 80 1.40 -3.27 8.27
N ARG A 81 0.91 -4.47 7.99
CA ARG A 81 -0.38 -4.97 8.48
C ARG A 81 -0.20 -6.25 9.27
N THR A 82 -1.05 -6.43 10.26
CA THR A 82 -1.17 -7.69 10.99
C THR A 82 -1.97 -8.71 10.18
N GLY A 83 -1.74 -10.00 10.42
CA GLY A 83 -2.49 -11.07 9.76
C GLY A 83 -4.00 -11.01 10.03
N ARG A 84 -4.42 -10.43 11.16
CA ARG A 84 -5.84 -10.24 11.49
C ARG A 84 -6.49 -9.17 10.61
N GLU A 85 -5.88 -7.99 10.52
CA GLU A 85 -6.38 -6.89 9.69
C GLU A 85 -6.49 -7.32 8.22
N VAL A 86 -5.52 -8.10 7.76
CA VAL A 86 -5.50 -8.65 6.40
C VAL A 86 -6.64 -9.65 6.17
N LYS A 87 -6.96 -10.50 7.15
CA LYS A 87 -8.08 -11.45 7.06
C LYS A 87 -9.45 -10.78 7.06
N GLU A 88 -9.57 -9.69 7.81
CA GLU A 88 -10.83 -8.98 7.99
C GLU A 88 -11.14 -8.05 6.80
N TRP A 89 -10.13 -7.32 6.32
CA TRP A 89 -10.31 -6.26 5.32
C TRP A 89 -9.69 -6.57 3.95
N GLY A 90 -8.92 -7.67 3.84
CA GLY A 90 -8.30 -8.10 2.60
C GLY A 90 -9.31 -8.71 1.63
N TYR A 91 -9.19 -8.37 0.36
CA TYR A 91 -9.98 -8.99 -0.69
C TYR A 91 -9.20 -10.15 -1.33
N TYR A 92 -9.79 -11.34 -1.32
CA TYR A 92 -9.11 -12.57 -1.75
C TYR A 92 -9.33 -12.90 -3.24
N GLY A 93 -10.17 -12.13 -3.95
CA GLY A 93 -10.44 -12.38 -5.37
C GLY A 93 -10.92 -13.81 -5.64
N PRO A 94 -10.59 -14.39 -6.80
CA PRO A 94 -10.88 -15.79 -7.12
C PRO A 94 -9.90 -16.78 -6.46
N PHE A 95 -8.94 -16.31 -5.65
CA PHE A 95 -7.96 -17.19 -5.03
C PHE A 95 -8.50 -17.80 -3.73
N PRO A 96 -8.33 -19.12 -3.52
CA PRO A 96 -8.92 -19.80 -2.38
C PRO A 96 -8.32 -19.32 -1.06
N ARG A 97 -9.18 -19.15 -0.05
CA ARG A 97 -8.79 -18.96 1.34
C ARG A 97 -8.22 -20.28 1.86
N ARG A 98 -6.91 -20.46 1.80
CA ARG A 98 -6.21 -21.54 2.50
C ARG A 98 -5.89 -21.09 3.93
#